data_AF-A0A0F9T9I0-F1
#
_entry.id   AF-A0A0F9T9I0-F1
#
_cell.length_a   1.000
_cell.length_b   1.000
_cell.length_c   1.000
_cell.angle_alpha   90.00
_cell.angle_beta   90.00
_cell.angle_gamma   90.00
#
_symmetry.space_group_name_H-M   'P 1'
#
loop_
_entity.id
_entity.type
_entity.pdbx_description
1 polymer ?
#
loop_
_entity_poly.entity_id
_entity_poly.type
_entity_poly.pdbx_seq_one_letter_code
_entity_poly.pdbx_strand_id
1 'polypeptide(L)'
;MSEKIKTTMTEFQIIVFRLRHHEHFGRSTEEAAAILETSPSSIRNALSAVRRTSPQLFPILSRKDWTIWRWWTEHKRTMKQIVKIMDLSYKTVQTKLLRTRKKLGLTGVDREHEHPHLRYEDIEHNIGNPDWGIKQIF
;
A
#
# COMPACT_ATOMS: atom_id res chain seq x y z
N MET A 1 41.02 16.87 0.97
CA MET A 1 39.57 16.91 1.25
C MET A 1 38.88 16.27 0.05
N SER A 2 38.28 15.09 0.22
CA SER A 2 37.64 14.38 -0.90
C SER A 2 36.26 14.96 -1.15
N GLU A 3 36.06 15.53 -2.33
CA GLU A 3 34.76 16.00 -2.83
C GLU A 3 33.79 14.81 -2.83
N LYS A 4 32.78 14.85 -1.94
CA LYS A 4 31.69 13.88 -1.99
C LYS A 4 30.89 14.16 -3.27
N ILE A 5 31.20 13.42 -4.34
CA ILE A 5 30.38 13.38 -5.54
C ILE A 5 28.96 13.01 -5.10
N LYS A 6 28.02 13.97 -5.19
CA LYS A 6 26.59 13.69 -5.04
C LYS A 6 26.19 12.79 -6.20
N THR A 7 26.16 11.48 -5.98
CA THR A 7 25.76 10.52 -7.01
C THR A 7 24.27 10.72 -7.31
N THR A 8 23.97 11.32 -8.46
CA THR A 8 22.61 11.45 -8.97
C THR A 8 22.08 10.09 -9.42
N MET A 9 20.77 9.87 -9.27
CA MET A 9 20.14 8.64 -9.76
C MET A 9 20.26 8.51 -11.27
N THR A 10 20.56 7.32 -11.76
CA THR A 10 20.60 7.04 -13.19
C THR A 10 19.18 6.90 -13.76
N GLU A 11 19.03 7.05 -15.07
CA GLU A 11 17.73 6.84 -15.74
C GLU A 11 17.17 5.43 -15.48
N PHE A 12 18.01 4.41 -15.58
CA PHE A 12 17.63 3.04 -15.24
C PHE A 12 17.09 2.92 -13.80
N GLN A 13 17.74 3.55 -12.83
CA GLN A 13 17.29 3.55 -11.44
C GLN A 13 15.94 4.26 -11.25
N ILE A 14 15.71 5.37 -11.95
CA ILE A 14 14.43 6.10 -11.95
C ILE A 14 13.32 5.22 -12.54
N ILE A 15 13.57 4.57 -13.68
CA ILE A 15 12.60 3.68 -14.33
C ILE A 15 12.26 2.50 -13.41
N VAL A 16 13.27 1.83 -12.85
CA VAL A 16 13.10 0.73 -11.90
C VAL A 16 12.27 1.16 -10.69
N PHE A 17 12.57 2.34 -10.13
CA PHE A 17 11.80 2.89 -9.03
C PHE A 17 10.33 3.10 -9.42
N ARG A 18 10.06 3.74 -10.57
CA ARG A 18 8.69 3.98 -11.04
C ARG A 18 7.91 2.69 -11.30
N LEU A 19 8.55 1.66 -11.88
CA LEU A 19 7.89 0.37 -12.07
C LEU A 19 7.49 -0.29 -10.75
N ARG A 20 8.31 -0.14 -9.71
CA ARG A 20 8.10 -0.81 -8.42
C ARG A 20 7.28 0.00 -7.43
N HIS A 21 7.29 1.33 -7.49
CA HIS A 21 6.56 2.18 -6.55
C HIS A 21 5.05 2.03 -6.73
N HIS A 22 4.33 1.94 -5.61
CA HIS A 22 2.89 1.66 -5.56
C HIS A 22 2.01 2.82 -6.06
N GLU A 23 2.50 4.05 -5.99
CA GLU A 23 1.84 5.24 -6.57
C GLU A 23 1.99 5.33 -8.10
N HIS A 24 2.87 4.51 -8.67
CA HIS A 24 3.10 4.42 -10.09
C HIS A 24 2.50 3.09 -10.60
N PHE A 25 3.33 2.13 -10.96
CA PHE A 25 2.85 0.87 -11.50
C PHE A 25 2.66 -0.21 -10.42
N GLY A 26 3.50 -0.22 -9.38
CA GLY A 26 3.45 -1.19 -8.30
C GLY A 26 3.67 -2.64 -8.73
N ARG A 27 4.41 -2.84 -9.84
CA ARG A 27 4.78 -4.15 -10.41
C ARG A 27 5.64 -4.94 -9.45
N SER A 28 5.67 -6.26 -9.52
CA SER A 28 6.66 -7.09 -8.79
C SER A 28 8.08 -6.89 -9.33
N THR A 29 9.06 -7.49 -8.66
CA THR A 29 10.46 -7.45 -9.13
C THR A 29 10.60 -8.22 -10.43
N GLU A 30 9.88 -9.33 -10.54
CA GLU A 30 9.87 -10.24 -11.69
C GLU A 30 9.18 -9.59 -12.89
N GLU A 31 8.04 -8.93 -12.68
CA GLU A 31 7.35 -8.16 -13.73
C GLU A 31 8.23 -7.02 -14.24
N ALA A 32 8.87 -6.26 -13.34
CA ALA A 32 9.76 -5.16 -13.74
C ALA A 32 11.01 -5.68 -14.49
N ALA A 33 11.54 -6.83 -14.08
CA ALA A 33 12.65 -7.49 -14.75
C ALA A 33 12.27 -7.91 -16.18
N ALA A 34 11.09 -8.49 -16.35
CA ALA A 34 10.57 -8.87 -17.67
C ALA A 34 10.36 -7.66 -18.58
N ILE A 35 9.79 -6.56 -18.07
CA ILE A 35 9.55 -5.32 -18.85
C ILE A 35 10.85 -4.68 -19.32
N LEU A 36 11.90 -4.73 -18.51
CA LEU A 36 13.20 -4.12 -18.82
C LEU A 36 14.19 -5.11 -19.44
N GLU A 37 13.73 -6.32 -19.81
CA GLU A 37 14.54 -7.39 -20.39
C GLU A 37 15.83 -7.64 -19.60
N THR A 38 15.71 -7.68 -18.27
CA THR A 38 16.85 -7.79 -17.35
C THR A 38 16.57 -8.82 -16.24
N SER A 39 17.56 -9.05 -15.38
CA SER A 39 17.43 -10.00 -14.28
C SER A 39 16.71 -9.38 -13.06
N PRO A 40 15.95 -10.16 -12.26
CA PRO A 40 15.43 -9.70 -10.97
C PRO A 40 16.52 -9.20 -10.01
N SER A 41 17.74 -9.72 -10.15
CA SER A 41 18.93 -9.28 -9.40
C SER A 41 19.32 -7.85 -9.76
N SER A 42 19.31 -7.50 -11.05
CA SER A 42 19.58 -6.15 -11.54
C SER A 42 18.56 -5.15 -10.99
N ILE A 43 17.28 -5.52 -10.96
CA ILE A 43 16.21 -4.70 -10.36
C ILE A 43 16.48 -4.46 -8.87
N ARG A 44 16.83 -5.50 -8.12
CA ARG A 44 17.17 -5.38 -6.68
C ARG A 44 18.38 -4.49 -6.45
N ASN A 45 19.42 -4.61 -7.27
CA ASN A 45 20.62 -3.79 -7.19
C ASN A 45 20.32 -2.31 -7.48
N ALA A 46 19.51 -2.03 -8.49
CA ALA A 46 19.06 -0.68 -8.79
C ALA A 46 18.25 -0.09 -7.63
N LEU A 47 17.26 -0.80 -7.09
CA LEU A 47 16.51 -0.35 -5.91
C LEU A 47 17.40 -0.11 -4.69
N SER A 48 18.43 -0.95 -4.48
CA SER A 48 19.41 -0.76 -3.40
C SER A 48 20.22 0.52 -3.60
N ALA A 49 20.64 0.82 -4.83
CA ALA A 49 21.28 2.09 -5.16
C ALA A 49 20.34 3.29 -4.93
N VAL A 50 19.08 3.21 -5.40
CA VAL A 50 18.06 4.25 -5.15
C VAL A 50 17.88 4.49 -3.65
N ARG A 51 17.79 3.43 -2.85
CA ARG A 51 17.63 3.55 -1.39
C ARG A 51 18.80 4.25 -0.72
N ARG A 52 20.04 4.04 -1.20
CA ARG A 52 21.22 4.73 -0.69
C ARG A 52 21.21 6.21 -1.05
N THR A 53 20.80 6.55 -2.26
CA THR A 53 20.76 7.94 -2.74
C THR A 53 19.58 8.73 -2.18
N SER A 54 18.41 8.09 -2.08
CA SER A 54 17.13 8.72 -1.75
C SER A 54 16.30 7.83 -0.80
N PRO A 55 16.73 7.66 0.47
CA PRO A 55 16.07 6.77 1.42
C PRO A 55 14.62 7.16 1.74
N GLN A 56 14.26 8.44 1.60
CA GLN A 56 12.91 8.96 1.82
C GLN A 56 11.87 8.45 0.80
N LEU A 57 12.31 7.87 -0.33
CA LEU A 57 11.42 7.23 -1.30
C LEU A 57 10.97 5.82 -0.88
N PHE A 58 11.33 5.39 0.33
CA PHE A 58 11.00 4.09 0.90
C PHE A 58 10.13 4.26 2.16
N PRO A 59 9.24 3.30 2.47
CA PRO A 59 9.14 1.96 1.87
C PRO A 59 8.36 1.89 0.54
N ILE A 60 8.80 0.99 -0.35
CA ILE A 60 7.98 0.57 -1.50
C ILE A 60 7.00 -0.52 -1.05
N LEU A 61 5.72 -0.22 -1.13
CA LEU A 61 4.63 -1.18 -0.91
C LEU A 61 4.28 -1.94 -2.19
N SER A 62 3.70 -3.13 -2.05
CA SER A 62 3.05 -3.79 -3.18
C SER A 62 1.75 -3.06 -3.51
N ARG A 63 1.28 -3.14 -4.76
CA ARG A 63 0.01 -2.51 -5.16
C ARG A 63 -1.16 -2.98 -4.29
N LYS A 64 -1.24 -4.29 -3.99
CA LYS A 64 -2.29 -4.83 -3.11
C LYS A 64 -2.20 -4.28 -1.69
N ASP A 65 -1.00 -4.22 -1.10
CA ASP A 65 -0.83 -3.71 0.26
C ASP A 65 -1.16 -2.21 0.34
N TRP A 66 -0.80 -1.44 -0.70
CA TRP A 66 -1.15 -0.03 -0.81
C TRP A 66 -2.65 0.18 -0.99
N THR A 67 -3.32 -0.59 -1.86
CA THR A 67 -4.77 -0.51 -2.03
C THR A 67 -5.52 -0.75 -0.72
N ILE A 68 -5.13 -1.78 0.05
CA ILE A 68 -5.71 -2.05 1.37
C ILE A 68 -5.49 -0.87 2.32
N TRP A 69 -4.26 -0.35 2.35
CA TRP A 69 -3.91 0.80 3.19
C TRP A 69 -4.71 2.06 2.83
N ARG A 70 -4.92 2.31 1.53
CA ARG A 70 -5.70 3.44 1.01
C ARG A 70 -7.18 3.32 1.39
N TRP A 71 -7.76 2.12 1.24
CA TRP A 71 -9.14 1.87 1.68
C TRP A 71 -9.33 2.15 3.17
N TRP A 72 -8.37 1.74 3.98
CA TRP A 72 -8.37 2.00 5.42
C TRP A 72 -8.19 3.49 5.73
N THR A 73 -7.11 4.10 5.29
CA THR A 73 -6.71 5.44 5.72
C THR A 73 -7.41 6.59 5.00
N GLU A 74 -7.55 6.54 3.68
CA GLU A 74 -8.12 7.63 2.88
C GLU A 74 -9.63 7.49 2.74
N HIS A 75 -10.11 6.26 2.49
CA HIS A 75 -11.53 6.00 2.27
C HIS A 75 -12.29 5.57 3.54
N LYS A 76 -11.61 5.51 4.70
CA LYS A 76 -12.18 5.21 6.02
C LYS A 76 -13.05 3.94 6.06
N ARG A 77 -12.68 2.92 5.28
CA ARG A 77 -13.40 1.64 5.24
C ARG A 77 -13.01 0.77 6.42
N THR A 78 -13.98 0.04 6.98
CA THR A 78 -13.71 -0.98 7.99
C THR A 78 -13.04 -2.21 7.36
N MET A 79 -12.36 -3.04 8.16
CA MET A 79 -11.78 -4.29 7.65
C MET A 79 -12.82 -5.21 7.01
N LYS A 80 -14.05 -5.27 7.57
CA LYS A 80 -15.16 -6.05 6.99
C LYS A 80 -15.55 -5.54 5.59
N GLN A 81 -15.59 -4.21 5.40
CA GLN A 81 -15.86 -3.62 4.09
C GLN A 81 -14.72 -3.91 3.10
N ILE A 82 -13.46 -3.79 3.53
CA ILE A 82 -12.30 -4.08 2.67
C ILE A 82 -12.29 -5.56 2.23
N VAL A 83 -12.60 -6.48 3.15
CA VAL A 83 -12.78 -7.91 2.86
C VAL A 83 -13.76 -8.13 1.72
N LYS A 84 -14.93 -7.47 1.77
CA LYS A 84 -15.96 -7.57 0.73
C LYS A 84 -15.51 -6.94 -0.60
N ILE A 85 -14.90 -5.75 -0.55
CA ILE A 85 -14.47 -5.00 -1.75
C ILE A 85 -13.37 -5.76 -2.51
N MET A 86 -12.44 -6.37 -1.78
CA MET A 86 -11.24 -6.97 -2.37
C MET A 86 -11.32 -8.49 -2.52
N ASP A 87 -12.42 -9.11 -2.06
CA ASP A 87 -12.60 -10.56 -2.00
C ASP A 87 -11.42 -11.27 -1.34
N LEU A 88 -11.08 -10.83 -0.11
CA LEU A 88 -9.97 -11.35 0.67
C LEU A 88 -10.44 -11.82 2.04
N SER A 89 -9.79 -12.83 2.61
CA SER A 89 -10.08 -13.22 3.99
C SER A 89 -9.73 -12.12 4.99
N TYR A 90 -10.51 -12.02 6.07
CA TYR A 90 -10.29 -11.05 7.15
C TYR A 90 -8.86 -11.11 7.70
N LYS A 91 -8.36 -12.32 7.97
CA LYS A 91 -6.98 -12.55 8.43
C LYS A 91 -5.93 -12.00 7.45
N THR A 92 -6.19 -12.09 6.15
CA THR A 92 -5.29 -11.53 5.12
C THR A 92 -5.27 -10.01 5.18
N VAL A 93 -6.44 -9.37 5.24
CA VAL A 93 -6.56 -7.91 5.35
C VAL A 93 -5.87 -7.40 6.61
N GLN A 94 -6.17 -8.01 7.76
CA GLN A 94 -5.56 -7.68 9.05
C GLN A 94 -4.03 -7.81 9.00
N THR A 95 -3.53 -8.95 8.52
CA THR A 95 -2.08 -9.21 8.42
C THR A 95 -1.40 -8.19 7.50
N LYS A 96 -2.02 -7.85 6.37
CA LYS A 96 -1.48 -6.87 5.43
C LYS A 96 -1.45 -5.47 6.01
N LEU A 97 -2.53 -5.02 6.67
CA LEU A 97 -2.56 -3.73 7.37
C LEU A 97 -1.46 -3.61 8.42
N LEU A 98 -1.31 -4.63 9.27
CA LEU A 98 -0.26 -4.66 10.30
C LEU A 98 1.15 -4.59 9.69
N ARG A 99 1.41 -5.36 8.61
CA ARG A 99 2.70 -5.35 7.93
C ARG A 99 2.97 -4.01 7.25
N THR A 100 1.98 -3.40 6.59
CA THR A 100 2.11 -2.08 5.97
C THR A 100 2.39 -1.01 7.01
N ARG A 101 1.64 -1.00 8.12
CA ARG A 101 1.84 -0.08 9.23
C ARG A 101 3.28 -0.17 9.78
N LYS A 102 3.79 -1.39 9.99
CA LYS A 102 5.18 -1.63 10.40
C LYS A 102 6.19 -1.09 9.39
N LYS A 103 5.98 -1.33 8.08
CA LYS A 103 6.87 -0.83 7.02
C LYS A 103 6.92 0.69 6.98
N LEU A 104 5.80 1.35 7.24
CA LEU A 104 5.68 2.81 7.28
C LEU A 104 6.23 3.44 8.58
N GLY A 105 6.80 2.66 9.50
CA GLY A 105 7.32 3.16 10.77
C GLY A 105 6.24 3.60 11.76
N LEU A 106 4.98 3.25 11.52
CA LEU A 106 3.85 3.59 12.37
C LEU A 106 3.75 2.59 13.55
N THR A 107 4.81 2.46 14.34
CA THR A 107 4.85 1.57 15.51
C THR A 107 4.48 2.35 16.77
N GLY A 108 3.18 2.57 16.95
CA GLY A 108 2.57 3.03 18.19
C GLY A 108 1.36 2.16 18.49
N VAL A 109 1.05 1.92 19.76
CA VAL A 109 -0.15 1.18 20.13
C VAL A 109 -1.33 2.12 20.00
N ASP A 110 -1.98 2.13 18.84
CA ASP A 110 -3.36 2.56 18.80
C ASP A 110 -4.20 1.41 19.37
N ARG A 111 -4.36 1.41 20.69
CA ARG A 111 -5.25 0.49 21.42
C ARG A 111 -6.73 0.72 21.08
N GLU A 112 -7.03 1.67 20.21
CA GLU A 112 -8.37 2.08 19.77
C GLU A 112 -8.40 2.25 18.24
N HIS A 113 -8.37 1.20 17.43
CA HIS A 113 -8.57 1.36 15.97
C HIS A 113 -9.48 0.27 15.39
N GLU A 114 -10.65 0.09 16.01
CA GLU A 114 -11.86 0.22 15.22
C GLU A 114 -11.90 1.68 14.75
N HIS A 115 -11.96 1.96 13.44
CA HIS A 115 -12.06 3.35 12.96
C HIS A 115 -13.18 4.11 13.73
N PRO A 116 -13.00 5.40 14.14
CA PRO A 116 -13.87 6.07 15.13
C PRO A 116 -15.34 6.34 14.78
N HIS A 117 -15.94 5.70 13.78
CA HIS A 117 -17.28 6.12 13.30
C HIS A 117 -18.31 5.01 13.09
N LEU A 118 -18.14 3.83 13.67
CA LEU A 118 -19.28 2.93 13.84
C LEU A 118 -19.20 2.35 15.24
N ARG A 119 -19.96 2.95 16.16
CA ARG A 119 -20.28 2.26 17.40
C ARG A 119 -20.94 0.95 16.99
N TYR A 120 -20.56 -0.14 17.66
CA TYR A 120 -21.17 -1.45 17.47
C TYR A 120 -22.72 -1.39 17.61
N GLU A 121 -23.21 -0.37 18.33
CA GLU A 121 -24.63 -0.01 18.53
C GLU A 121 -25.38 0.36 17.23
N ASP A 122 -24.69 0.75 16.15
CA ASP A 122 -25.30 1.09 14.85
C ASP A 122 -25.48 -0.13 13.91
N ILE A 123 -24.89 -1.28 14.26
CA ILE A 123 -24.94 -2.50 13.44
C ILE A 123 -26.14 -3.39 13.82
N GLU A 124 -26.61 -3.32 15.07
CA GLU A 124 -27.72 -4.16 15.54
C GLU A 124 -29.11 -3.59 15.23
N HIS A 125 -29.22 -2.32 14.83
CA HIS A 125 -30.50 -1.72 14.42
C HIS A 125 -30.85 -1.88 12.93
N ASN A 126 -30.03 -2.61 12.15
CA ASN A 126 -30.28 -2.76 10.70
C ASN A 126 -30.25 -4.22 10.21
N ILE A 127 -30.51 -5.16 11.11
CA ILE A 127 -30.79 -6.57 10.76
C ILE A 127 -32.31 -6.75 10.59
N GLY A 128 -32.94 -5.90 9.77
CA GLY A 128 -34.40 -5.90 9.66
C GLY A 128 -35.04 -5.02 8.58
N ASN A 129 -34.34 -4.61 7.52
CA ASN A 129 -35.01 -3.91 6.41
C ASN A 129 -34.39 -4.24 5.04
N PRO A 130 -35.09 -4.94 4.12
CA PRO A 130 -34.55 -5.32 2.82
C PRO A 130 -34.67 -4.22 1.74
N ASP A 131 -35.02 -2.98 2.08
CA ASP A 131 -35.42 -2.01 1.06
C ASP A 131 -34.89 -0.59 1.32
N TRP A 132 -33.69 -0.27 0.83
CA TRP A 132 -33.24 1.12 0.66
C TRP A 132 -32.41 1.30 -0.62
N GLY A 133 -33.13 1.38 -1.73
CA GLY A 133 -33.18 2.60 -2.54
C GLY A 133 -31.86 3.09 -3.13
N ILE A 134 -31.65 2.72 -4.39
CA ILE A 134 -30.97 3.56 -5.38
C ILE A 134 -31.61 4.95 -5.32
N LYS A 135 -30.89 5.94 -4.78
CA LYS A 135 -31.09 7.33 -5.19
C LYS A 135 -29.97 7.70 -6.13
N GLN A 136 -30.31 7.63 -7.42
CA GLN A 136 -29.62 8.31 -8.50
C GLN A 136 -29.41 9.77 -8.11
N ILE A 137 -28.17 10.24 -8.27
CA ILE A 137 -27.92 11.65 -8.54
C ILE A 137 -28.03 11.77 -10.06
N PHE A 138 -29.25 12.00 -10.52
CA PHE A 138 -29.70 12.93 -11.56
C PHE A 138 -31.23 12.94 -11.56
#